data_AF-A0A147JTX0-F1
#
_entry.id   AF-A0A147JTX0-F1
#
_cell.length_a   1.000
_cell.length_b   1.000
_cell.length_c   1.000
_cell.angle_alpha   90.00
_cell.angle_beta   90.00
_cell.angle_gamma   90.00
#
_symmetry.space_group_name_H-M   'P 1'
#
loop_
_entity.id
_entity.type
_entity.pdbx_description
1 polymer ?
#
loop_
_entity_poly.entity_id
_entity_poly.type
_entity_poly.pdbx_seq_one_letter_code
_entity_poly.pdbx_strand_id
1 'polypeptide(L)'
;MKAQDVKPAMRNVDLELKIVEVEEPRSYVSRAGREGRVTTVVGEDDSGRIKVSLWDKDIDLVKAGSLIRIRNGYSRLFRDEVYVSAGMYGKLEVVEQG
;
A
#
# COMPACT_ATOMS: atom_id res chain seq x y z
N MET A 1 -4.53 -12.39 5.42
CA MET A 1 -5.81 -12.00 4.78
C MET A 1 -5.62 -12.10 3.27
N LYS A 2 -6.69 -12.11 2.48
CA LYS A 2 -6.61 -12.05 1.01
C LYS A 2 -7.09 -10.69 0.52
N ALA A 3 -6.62 -10.25 -0.65
CA ALA A 3 -6.94 -8.95 -1.23
C ALA A 3 -8.46 -8.71 -1.37
N GLN A 4 -9.21 -9.70 -1.85
CA GLN A 4 -10.68 -9.60 -2.04
C GLN A 4 -11.46 -9.43 -0.73
N ASP A 5 -10.90 -9.87 0.39
CA ASP A 5 -11.57 -9.84 1.70
C ASP A 5 -11.48 -8.45 2.36
N VAL A 6 -10.63 -7.58 1.82
CA VAL A 6 -10.38 -6.25 2.39
C VAL A 6 -11.55 -5.33 2.08
N LYS A 7 -12.27 -4.98 3.14
CA LYS A 7 -13.35 -3.99 3.12
C LYS A 7 -12.85 -2.63 3.59
N PRO A 8 -13.56 -1.53 3.30
CA PRO A 8 -13.24 -0.22 3.88
C PRO A 8 -13.17 -0.23 5.41
N ALA A 9 -12.36 0.69 5.96
CA ALA A 9 -12.26 0.96 7.40
C ALA A 9 -11.80 -0.23 8.27
N MET A 10 -11.12 -1.21 7.67
CA MET A 10 -10.48 -2.29 8.41
C MET A 10 -9.15 -1.84 9.01
N ARG A 11 -8.80 -2.48 10.12
CA ARG A 11 -7.50 -2.38 10.81
C ARG A 11 -6.90 -3.77 10.92
N ASN A 12 -5.63 -3.86 11.31
CA ASN A 12 -4.92 -5.13 11.42
C ASN A 12 -4.95 -5.91 10.09
N VAL A 13 -4.80 -5.19 8.98
CA VAL A 13 -4.78 -5.78 7.64
C VAL A 13 -3.38 -6.32 7.38
N ASP A 14 -3.27 -7.65 7.36
CA ASP A 14 -2.05 -8.37 7.02
C ASP A 14 -2.19 -9.02 5.64
N LEU A 15 -1.36 -8.56 4.69
CA LEU A 15 -1.42 -8.96 3.28
C LEU A 15 -0.02 -9.22 2.73
N GLU A 16 0.03 -10.12 1.76
CA GLU A 16 1.19 -10.35 0.91
C GLU A 16 0.74 -10.21 -0.54
N LEU A 17 1.42 -9.34 -1.29
CA LEU A 17 0.98 -8.89 -2.60
C LEU A 17 2.17 -8.82 -3.54
N LYS A 18 2.01 -9.32 -4.76
CA LYS A 18 2.93 -9.05 -5.86
C LYS A 18 2.54 -7.73 -6.52
N ILE A 19 3.48 -6.80 -6.63
CA ILE A 19 3.24 -5.51 -7.26
C ILE A 19 3.24 -5.67 -8.78
N VAL A 20 2.16 -5.25 -9.42
CA VAL A 20 2.02 -5.27 -10.88
C VAL A 20 2.11 -3.91 -11.51
N GLU A 21 1.70 -2.86 -10.80
CA GLU A 21 1.73 -1.49 -11.31
C GLU A 21 2.19 -0.52 -10.21
N VAL A 22 2.97 0.48 -10.60
CA VAL A 22 3.44 1.57 -9.73
C VAL A 22 3.12 2.89 -10.42
N GLU A 23 2.25 3.70 -9.82
CA GLU A 23 1.93 5.03 -10.32
C GLU A 23 3.07 6.03 -10.03
N GLU A 24 3.06 7.16 -10.73
CA GLU A 24 4.03 8.24 -10.48
C GLU A 24 3.85 8.84 -9.07
N PRO A 25 4.93 8.95 -8.27
CA PRO A 25 4.85 9.59 -6.96
C PRO A 25 4.44 11.05 -7.04
N ARG A 26 3.54 11.45 -6.15
CA ARG A 26 3.11 12.83 -5.97
C ARG A 26 3.54 13.37 -4.61
N SER A 27 3.89 14.66 -4.57
CA SER A 27 4.18 15.36 -3.33
C SER A 27 2.89 15.67 -2.56
N TYR A 28 2.97 15.65 -1.23
CA TYR A 28 1.91 16.11 -0.34
C TYR A 28 2.49 16.96 0.79
N VAL A 29 1.68 17.87 1.33
CA VAL A 29 1.99 18.61 2.55
C VAL A 29 1.07 18.10 3.64
N SER A 30 1.65 17.57 4.72
CA SER A 30 0.91 17.10 5.89
C SER A 30 0.26 18.27 6.63
N ARG A 31 -0.71 17.98 7.49
CA ARG A 31 -1.36 19.00 8.34
C ARG A 31 -0.39 19.72 9.27
N ALA A 32 0.74 19.09 9.61
CA ALA A 32 1.80 19.67 10.43
C ALA A 32 2.81 20.50 9.62
N GLY A 33 2.57 20.74 8.33
CA GLY A 33 3.46 21.50 7.45
C GLY A 33 4.65 20.72 6.89
N ARG A 34 4.80 19.43 7.23
CA ARG A 34 5.86 18.56 6.68
C ARG A 34 5.52 18.13 5.26
N GLU A 35 6.46 18.31 4.34
CA GLU A 35 6.41 17.76 2.98
C GLU A 35 6.73 16.27 2.96
N GLY A 36 6.07 15.52 2.09
CA GLY A 36 6.33 14.10 1.86
C GLY A 36 5.88 13.68 0.47
N ARG A 37 6.07 12.39 0.17
CA ARG A 37 5.63 11.77 -1.09
C ARG A 37 4.66 10.64 -0.82
N VAL A 38 3.71 10.47 -1.73
CA VAL A 38 2.78 9.33 -1.74
C VAL A 38 2.66 8.82 -3.16
N THR A 39 2.65 7.50 -3.34
CA THR A 39 2.23 6.88 -4.59
C THR A 39 1.20 5.79 -4.35
N THR A 40 0.46 5.46 -5.40
CA THR A 40 -0.41 4.29 -5.44
C THR A 40 0.32 3.18 -6.18
N VAL A 41 0.24 1.96 -5.66
CA VAL A 41 0.63 0.76 -6.39
C VAL A 41 -0.54 -0.20 -6.43
N VAL A 42 -0.57 -1.05 -7.46
CA VAL A 42 -1.53 -2.16 -7.56
C VAL A 42 -0.79 -3.43 -7.17
N GLY A 43 -1.25 -4.04 -6.09
CA GLY A 43 -0.81 -5.36 -5.64
C GLY A 43 -1.83 -6.42 -6.00
N GLU A 44 -1.36 -7.62 -6.35
CA GLU A 44 -2.21 -8.77 -6.62
C GLU A 44 -1.79 -9.99 -5.80
N ASP A 45 -2.78 -10.77 -5.39
CA ASP A 45 -2.63 -12.13 -4.88
C ASP A 45 -3.52 -13.09 -5.69
N ASP A 46 -3.63 -14.33 -5.23
CA ASP A 46 -4.48 -15.37 -5.84
C ASP A 46 -5.99 -15.06 -5.77
N SER A 47 -6.41 -14.10 -4.95
CA SER A 47 -7.79 -13.72 -4.75
C SER A 47 -8.23 -12.53 -5.59
N GLY A 48 -7.29 -11.66 -5.98
CA GLY A 48 -7.58 -10.48 -6.77
C GLY A 48 -6.56 -9.36 -6.60
N ARG A 49 -6.97 -8.16 -7.02
CA ARG A 49 -6.14 -6.95 -7.02
C ARG A 49 -6.62 -5.96 -5.98
N ILE A 50 -5.69 -5.23 -5.39
CA ILE A 50 -5.98 -4.15 -4.46
C ILE A 50 -4.99 -3.00 -4.60
N LYS A 51 -5.47 -1.78 -4.37
CA LYS A 51 -4.62 -0.58 -4.36
C LYS A 51 -3.94 -0.43 -3.01
N VAL A 52 -2.65 -0.10 -3.03
CA VAL A 52 -1.84 0.16 -1.84
C VAL A 52 -1.25 1.56 -1.93
N SER A 53 -1.35 2.34 -0.85
CA SER A 53 -0.69 3.63 -0.72
C SER A 53 0.67 3.47 -0.05
N LEU A 54 1.74 3.79 -0.79
CA LEU A 54 3.11 3.85 -0.32
C LEU A 54 3.49 5.28 0.07
N TRP A 55 4.27 5.42 1.13
CA TRP A 55 4.63 6.72 1.68
C TRP A 55 6.14 6.89 1.75
N ASP A 56 6.61 8.09 1.42
CA ASP A 56 7.98 8.57 1.59
C ASP A 56 9.05 7.57 1.12
N LYS A 57 9.70 6.86 2.07
CA LYS A 57 10.78 5.91 1.81
C LYS A 57 10.28 4.60 1.20
N ASP A 58 9.03 4.20 1.48
CA ASP A 58 8.49 2.93 1.00
C ASP A 58 8.33 2.95 -0.53
N ILE A 59 8.18 4.15 -1.10
CA ILE A 59 8.09 4.39 -2.54
C ILE A 59 9.37 3.93 -3.25
N ASP A 60 10.54 4.24 -2.68
CA ASP A 60 11.82 3.92 -3.32
C ASP A 60 12.23 2.45 -3.13
N LEU A 61 11.56 1.72 -2.23
CA LEU A 61 11.83 0.30 -1.94
C LEU A 61 11.06 -0.65 -2.85
N VAL A 62 9.92 -0.20 -3.37
CA VAL A 62 8.94 -1.04 -4.06
C VAL A 62 8.95 -0.73 -5.55
N LYS A 63 9.08 -1.78 -6.38
CA LYS A 63 9.00 -1.69 -7.83
C LYS A 63 8.00 -2.70 -8.39
N ALA A 64 7.62 -2.52 -9.65
CA ALA A 64 6.86 -3.55 -10.36
C ALA A 64 7.62 -4.88 -10.33
N GLY A 65 6.92 -5.97 -10.05
CA GLY A 65 7.48 -7.30 -9.83
C GLY A 65 7.81 -7.64 -8.38
N SER A 66 7.98 -6.65 -7.48
CA SER A 66 8.31 -6.90 -6.08
C SER A 66 7.21 -7.68 -5.35
N LEU A 67 7.61 -8.60 -4.49
CA LEU A 67 6.72 -9.21 -3.49
C LEU A 67 6.80 -8.38 -2.20
N ILE A 68 5.69 -7.78 -1.81
CA ILE A 68 5.60 -6.98 -0.59
C ILE A 68 4.73 -7.66 0.46
N ARG A 69 5.02 -7.38 1.73
CA ARG A 69 4.23 -7.81 2.88
C ARG A 69 3.86 -6.59 3.72
N ILE A 70 2.57 -6.43 3.97
CA ILE A 70 2.02 -5.41 4.85
C ILE A 70 1.59 -6.09 6.15
N ARG A 71 1.99 -5.52 7.28
CA ARG A 71 1.58 -5.95 8.61
C ARG A 71 0.96 -4.80 9.38
N ASN A 72 -0.09 -5.10 10.14
CA ASN A 72 -0.84 -4.12 10.92
C ASN A 72 -1.27 -2.90 10.07
N GLY A 73 -1.65 -3.15 8.82
CA GLY A 73 -2.14 -2.13 7.91
C GLY A 73 -3.57 -1.71 8.23
N TYR A 74 -4.02 -0.68 7.54
CA TYR A 74 -5.41 -0.24 7.55
C TYR A 74 -5.92 -0.06 6.12
N SER A 75 -7.23 -0.23 5.95
CA SER A 75 -7.90 0.06 4.71
C SER A 75 -8.76 1.32 4.81
N ARG A 76 -8.90 2.03 3.70
CA ARG A 76 -9.76 3.20 3.58
C ARG A 76 -10.48 3.20 2.24
N LEU A 77 -11.68 3.76 2.21
CA LEU A 77 -12.36 4.07 0.96
C LEU A 77 -11.87 5.43 0.45
N PHE A 78 -11.46 5.49 -0.81
CA PHE A 78 -11.12 6.73 -1.49
C PHE A 78 -11.57 6.65 -2.94
N ARG A 79 -12.41 7.60 -3.37
CA ARG A 79 -13.00 7.62 -4.73
C ARG A 79 -13.64 6.28 -5.12
N ASP A 80 -14.45 5.72 -4.22
CA ASP A 80 -15.15 4.43 -4.38
C ASP A 80 -14.25 3.19 -4.51
N GLU A 81 -12.95 3.34 -4.26
CA GLU A 81 -12.00 2.24 -4.27
C GLU A 81 -11.39 2.02 -2.88
N VAL A 82 -11.07 0.76 -2.57
CA VAL A 82 -10.43 0.39 -1.31
C VAL A 82 -8.91 0.47 -1.47
N TYR A 83 -8.30 1.27 -0.60
CA TYR A 83 -6.85 1.41 -0.50
C TYR A 83 -6.35 0.83 0.81
N VAL A 84 -5.25 0.08 0.76
CA VAL A 84 -4.52 -0.39 1.95
C VAL A 84 -3.26 0.44 2.15
N SER A 85 -2.90 0.69 3.41
CA SER A 85 -1.62 1.30 3.75
C SER A 85 -1.11 0.75 5.08
N ALA A 86 0.21 0.66 5.23
CA ALA A 86 0.82 0.29 6.51
C ALA A 86 0.51 1.35 7.58
N GLY A 87 0.51 2.64 7.22
CA GLY A 87 0.30 3.73 8.17
C GLY A 87 1.41 3.84 9.23
N MET A 88 1.16 4.62 10.28
CA MET A 88 2.16 4.93 11.30
C MET A 88 2.54 3.72 12.18
N TYR A 89 1.61 2.80 12.41
CA TYR A 89 1.80 1.64 13.30
C TYR A 89 1.95 0.31 12.55
N GLY A 90 1.76 0.32 11.24
CA GLY A 90 2.01 -0.84 10.40
C GLY A 90 3.41 -0.84 9.85
N LYS A 91 3.74 -1.94 9.19
CA LYS A 91 5.03 -2.15 8.54
C LYS A 91 4.82 -2.63 7.12
N LEU A 92 5.61 -2.08 6.21
CA LEU A 92 5.76 -2.61 4.86
C LEU A 92 7.16 -3.21 4.73
N GLU A 93 7.24 -4.43 4.21
CA GLU A 93 8.48 -5.16 3.98
C GLU A 93 8.49 -5.63 2.52
N VAL A 94 9.62 -5.47 1.83
CA VAL A 94 9.83 -6.10 0.53
C VAL A 94 10.43 -7.46 0.79
N VAL A 95 9.66 -8.52 0.51
CA VAL A 95 10.06 -9.92 0.71
C VAL A 95 10.96 -10.38 -0.44
N GLU A 96 10.64 -9.94 -1.66
CA GLU A 96 11.43 -10.24 -2.86
C GLU A 96 11.50 -9.00 -3.76
N GLN A 97 12.71 -8.74 -4.26
CA GLN A 97 12.95 -7.68 -5.25
C GLN A 97 12.72 -8.27 -6.65
N GLY A 98 11.82 -7.64 -7.42
CA GLY A 98 11.51 -8.05 -8.80
C GLY A 98 12.61 -7.76 -9.82
#